data_AF-A0A953PXF0-F1
#
_entry.id   AF-A0A953PXF0-F1
#
_cell.length_a   1.000
_cell.length_b   1.000
_cell.length_c   1.000
_cell.angle_alpha   90.00
_cell.angle_beta   90.00
_cell.angle_gamma   90.00
#
_symmetry.space_group_name_H-M   'P 1'
#
loop_
_entity.id
_entity.type
_entity.pdbx_description
1 polymer ?
#
loop_
_entity_poly.entity_id
_entity_poly.type
_entity_poly.pdbx_seq_one_letter_code
_entity_poly.pdbx_strand_id
1 'polypeptide(L)'
;MKIRVLLIVAFLAGWAVITVHATTLVRMSLDQLSQASSTVVRGRVVNQESRWNAQHTQIVTLTTIASGQTLKGNAGPTLVIEQMGGVVGHIRSWVPGTALLRPQSEYVFFLQPSTIHANRYLLVGMTQGAFRIYQDASTRQERVILPLGFTLSGQAASAQTSGGVAGSTMPYQAFRQTVASSVGAPLRIPSGLSIPVEIRSAAFQGVGRMDIEGRVTRDLFPNQGVVIPAGSAIYGAAERVGNNWRIHWTEISTRGGRAPISAVSEESAEESLRGRVLVVTVR
;
A
#
# COMPACT_ATOMS: atom_id res chain seq x y z
N MET A 1 -16.34 -54.39 -18.00
CA MET A 1 -16.93 -53.07 -17.64
C MET A 1 -16.20 -52.36 -16.50
N LYS A 2 -15.78 -53.06 -15.42
CA LYS A 2 -15.14 -52.47 -14.22
C LYS A 2 -13.79 -51.76 -14.48
N ILE A 3 -12.94 -52.29 -15.37
CA ILE A 3 -11.62 -51.70 -15.72
C ILE A 3 -11.73 -50.38 -16.51
N ARG A 4 -12.75 -50.23 -17.38
CA ARG A 4 -12.98 -48.98 -18.12
C ARG A 4 -13.46 -47.86 -17.19
N VAL A 5 -14.29 -48.19 -16.21
CA VAL A 5 -14.74 -47.24 -15.18
C VAL A 5 -13.56 -46.80 -14.31
N LEU A 6 -12.68 -47.73 -13.93
CA LEU A 6 -11.50 -47.43 -13.10
C LEU A 6 -10.47 -46.56 -13.84
N LEU A 7 -10.29 -46.78 -15.15
CA LEU A 7 -9.45 -45.93 -16.01
C LEU A 7 -10.05 -44.54 -16.24
N ILE A 8 -11.38 -44.42 -16.38
CA ILE A 8 -12.06 -43.13 -16.52
C ILE A 8 -11.96 -42.32 -15.21
N VAL A 9 -12.11 -42.97 -14.05
CA VAL A 9 -11.95 -42.33 -12.74
C VAL A 9 -10.50 -41.90 -12.49
N ALA A 10 -9.51 -42.71 -12.86
CA ALA A 10 -8.09 -42.35 -12.74
C ALA A 10 -7.70 -41.20 -13.69
N PHE A 11 -8.28 -41.14 -14.89
CA PHE A 11 -8.06 -40.06 -15.85
C PHE A 11 -8.74 -38.75 -15.43
N LEU A 12 -9.93 -38.80 -14.83
CA LEU A 12 -10.61 -37.64 -14.23
C LEU A 12 -9.90 -37.12 -12.97
N ALA A 13 -9.33 -38.01 -12.15
CA ALA A 13 -8.59 -37.62 -10.95
C ALA A 13 -7.21 -36.98 -11.26
N GLY A 14 -6.59 -37.34 -12.39
CA GLY A 14 -5.31 -36.79 -12.83
C GLY A 14 -5.37 -35.38 -13.45
N TRP A 15 -6.55 -34.93 -13.89
CA TRP A 15 -6.74 -33.65 -14.59
C TRP A 15 -7.20 -32.47 -13.73
N ALA A 16 -7.42 -32.67 -12.43
CA ALA A 16 -8.08 -31.67 -11.58
C ALA A 16 -7.15 -30.85 -10.67
N VAL A 17 -5.83 -30.81 -10.92
CA VAL A 17 -4.94 -29.87 -10.20
C VAL A 17 -4.79 -28.58 -10.99
N ILE A 18 -5.89 -27.86 -11.20
CA ILE A 18 -5.83 -26.50 -11.74
C ILE A 18 -5.44 -25.59 -10.58
N THR A 19 -4.21 -25.09 -10.58
CA THR A 19 -3.80 -24.03 -9.65
C THR A 19 -4.58 -22.76 -9.98
N VAL A 20 -5.65 -22.51 -9.23
CA VAL A 20 -6.40 -21.27 -9.32
C VAL A 20 -5.61 -20.19 -8.60
N HIS A 21 -5.03 -19.27 -9.36
CA HIS A 21 -4.41 -18.07 -8.81
C HIS A 21 -5.49 -17.05 -8.45
N ALA A 22 -5.67 -16.81 -7.15
CA ALA A 22 -6.56 -15.77 -6.65
C ALA A 22 -5.74 -14.56 -6.19
N THR A 23 -6.03 -13.37 -6.73
CA THR A 23 -5.48 -12.14 -6.17
C THR A 23 -6.17 -11.86 -4.85
N THR A 24 -5.40 -11.75 -3.78
CA THR A 24 -5.90 -11.33 -2.47
C THR A 24 -5.53 -9.87 -2.23
N LEU A 25 -6.43 -9.14 -1.58
CA LEU A 25 -6.26 -7.73 -1.23
C LEU A 25 -6.52 -7.55 0.26
N VAL A 26 -5.56 -6.96 0.97
CA VAL A 26 -5.79 -6.48 2.32
C VAL A 26 -6.68 -5.26 2.24
N ARG A 27 -7.80 -5.27 2.98
CA ARG A 27 -8.67 -4.11 3.09
C ARG A 27 -7.95 -3.03 3.91
N MET A 28 -7.83 -1.84 3.34
CA MET A 28 -7.20 -0.69 3.98
C MET A 28 -8.25 0.32 4.42
N SER A 29 -8.12 0.84 5.64
CA SER A 29 -8.87 2.01 6.07
C SER A 29 -8.35 3.28 5.39
N LEU A 30 -9.08 4.39 5.55
CA LEU A 30 -8.60 5.69 5.09
C LEU A 30 -7.28 6.11 5.75
N ASP A 31 -7.08 5.79 7.03
CA ASP A 31 -5.84 6.09 7.75
C ASP A 31 -4.67 5.32 7.15
N GLN A 32 -4.85 4.03 6.88
CA GLN A 32 -3.83 3.21 6.26
C GLN A 32 -3.50 3.68 4.84
N LEU A 33 -4.52 4.02 4.04
CA LEU A 33 -4.29 4.61 2.71
C LEU A 33 -3.51 5.92 2.81
N SER A 34 -3.88 6.79 3.76
CA SER A 34 -3.22 8.08 3.99
C SER A 34 -1.77 7.91 4.45
N GLN A 35 -1.49 6.95 5.32
CA GLN A 35 -0.14 6.65 5.82
C GLN A 35 0.76 6.01 4.74
N ALA A 36 0.24 5.05 3.98
CA ALA A 36 1.01 4.38 2.93
C ALA A 36 1.26 5.26 1.68
N SER A 37 0.47 6.32 1.49
CA SER A 37 0.63 7.27 0.38
C SER A 37 1.72 8.31 0.64
N SER A 38 2.57 8.57 -0.35
CA SER A 38 3.43 9.76 -0.34
C SER A 38 2.67 11.01 -0.79
N THR A 39 1.69 10.82 -1.68
CA THR A 39 0.95 11.90 -2.33
C THR A 39 -0.53 11.55 -2.32
N VAL A 40 -1.38 12.47 -1.85
CA VAL A 40 -2.83 12.36 -1.96
C VAL A 40 -3.33 13.59 -2.71
N VAL A 41 -4.06 13.37 -3.80
CA VAL A 41 -4.40 14.47 -4.73
C VAL A 41 -5.76 14.26 -5.36
N ARG A 42 -6.57 15.33 -5.46
CA ARG A 42 -7.71 15.41 -6.37
C ARG A 42 -7.19 15.67 -7.77
N GLY A 43 -7.54 14.83 -8.73
CA GLY A 43 -7.11 14.99 -10.13
C GLY A 43 -8.13 14.47 -11.13
N ARG A 44 -8.02 14.97 -12.36
CA ARG A 44 -8.83 14.53 -13.51
C ARG A 44 -8.00 13.64 -14.41
N VAL A 45 -8.57 12.52 -14.85
CA VAL A 45 -7.94 11.67 -15.87
C VAL A 45 -8.01 12.37 -17.23
N VAL A 46 -6.84 12.72 -17.78
CA VAL A 46 -6.73 13.44 -19.06
C VAL A 46 -6.29 12.55 -20.21
N ASN A 47 -5.50 11.51 -19.94
CA ASN A 47 -5.08 10.54 -20.94
C ASN A 47 -4.93 9.14 -20.31
N GLN A 48 -5.14 8.10 -21.11
CA GLN A 48 -4.90 6.72 -20.72
C GLN A 48 -4.39 5.92 -21.90
N GLU A 49 -3.27 5.23 -21.73
CA GLU A 49 -2.62 4.45 -22.78
C GLU A 49 -2.16 3.10 -22.23
N SER A 50 -2.53 2.01 -22.89
CA SER A 50 -2.03 0.67 -22.60
C SER A 50 -0.87 0.31 -23.54
N ARG A 51 0.20 -0.24 -22.99
CA ARG A 51 1.38 -0.66 -23.75
C ARG A 51 2.08 -1.85 -23.11
N TRP A 52 2.93 -2.52 -23.88
CA TRP A 52 3.88 -3.47 -23.33
C TRP A 52 4.94 -2.75 -22.49
N ASN A 53 5.40 -3.38 -21.41
CA ASN A 53 6.62 -2.98 -20.73
C ASN A 53 7.84 -3.19 -21.66
N ALA A 54 8.98 -2.61 -21.30
CA ALA A 54 10.18 -2.65 -22.13
C ALA A 54 10.65 -4.08 -22.48
N GLN A 55 10.41 -5.03 -21.58
CA GLN A 55 10.76 -6.45 -21.75
C GLN A 55 9.71 -7.25 -22.52
N HIS A 56 8.58 -6.65 -22.93
CA HIS A 56 7.46 -7.33 -23.57
C HIS A 56 6.89 -8.52 -22.77
N THR A 57 6.99 -8.48 -21.45
CA THR A 57 6.49 -9.54 -20.56
C THR A 57 5.14 -9.20 -19.94
N GLN A 58 4.78 -7.92 -19.87
CA GLN A 58 3.58 -7.46 -19.20
C GLN A 58 2.95 -6.29 -19.94
N ILE A 59 1.61 -6.26 -19.99
CA ILE A 59 0.86 -5.07 -20.41
C ILE A 59 0.65 -4.18 -19.19
N VAL A 60 0.95 -2.90 -19.35
CA VAL A 60 0.71 -1.85 -18.36
C VAL A 60 -0.15 -0.77 -18.97
N THR A 61 -0.98 -0.13 -18.14
CA THR A 61 -1.77 1.04 -18.49
C THR A 61 -1.22 2.25 -17.75
N LEU A 62 -0.84 3.27 -18.51
CA LEU A 62 -0.41 4.55 -18.02
C LEU A 62 -1.57 5.53 -18.07
N THR A 63 -2.02 5.99 -16.90
CA THR A 63 -3.07 6.98 -16.77
C THR A 63 -2.44 8.31 -16.37
N THR A 64 -2.52 9.30 -17.27
CA THR A 64 -2.07 10.67 -17.00
C THR A 64 -3.22 11.44 -16.35
N ILE A 65 -2.92 12.10 -15.23
CA ILE A 65 -3.88 12.93 -14.52
C ILE A 65 -3.40 14.39 -14.49
N ALA A 66 -4.32 15.33 -14.70
CA ALA A 66 -4.13 16.72 -14.33
C ALA A 66 -4.42 16.84 -12.84
N SER A 67 -3.42 17.26 -12.07
CA SER A 67 -3.60 17.46 -10.63
C SER A 67 -4.35 18.78 -10.38
N GLY A 68 -5.25 18.75 -9.40
CA GLY A 68 -5.99 19.92 -8.94
C GLY A 68 -5.60 20.27 -7.52
N GLN A 69 -6.32 19.70 -6.54
CA GLN A 69 -6.08 19.96 -5.13
C GLN A 69 -5.19 18.88 -4.51
N THR A 70 -4.00 19.26 -4.03
CA THR A 70 -3.14 18.37 -3.24
C THR A 70 -3.62 18.33 -1.78
N LEU A 71 -3.86 17.13 -1.26
CA LEU A 71 -4.29 16.87 0.12
C LEU A 71 -3.15 16.38 1.01
N LYS A 72 -2.14 15.71 0.44
CA LYS A 72 -0.91 15.27 1.11
C LYS A 72 0.27 15.32 0.15
N GLY A 73 1.43 15.73 0.67
CA GLY A 73 2.69 15.75 -0.08
C GLY A 73 2.76 16.90 -1.08
N ASN A 74 3.63 16.75 -2.08
CA ASN A 74 3.76 17.71 -3.16
C ASN A 74 3.45 17.01 -4.49
N ALA A 75 2.45 17.50 -5.22
CA ALA A 75 2.07 17.00 -6.52
C ALA A 75 2.38 18.08 -7.57
N GLY A 76 3.15 17.72 -8.60
CA GLY A 76 3.29 18.54 -9.80
C GLY A 76 1.96 18.65 -10.57
N PRO A 77 1.87 19.54 -11.57
CA PRO A 77 0.63 19.82 -12.32
C PRO A 77 0.10 18.60 -13.11
N THR A 78 0.96 17.61 -13.36
CA THR A 78 0.62 16.39 -14.06
C THR A 78 1.34 15.21 -13.41
N LEU A 79 0.62 14.12 -13.17
CA LEU A 79 1.17 12.88 -12.64
C LEU A 79 0.78 11.71 -13.56
N VAL A 80 1.63 10.68 -13.59
CA VAL A 80 1.37 9.45 -14.34
C VAL A 80 1.20 8.29 -13.36
N ILE A 81 0.02 7.67 -13.38
CA ILE A 81 -0.31 6.47 -12.62
C ILE A 81 -0.06 5.26 -13.51
N GLU A 82 0.74 4.32 -13.05
CA GLU A 82 0.97 3.04 -13.71
C GLU A 82 0.13 1.95 -13.06
N GLN A 83 -0.55 1.16 -13.90
CA GLN A 83 -1.38 0.05 -13.47
C GLN A 83 -1.05 -1.19 -14.30
N MET A 84 -1.02 -2.36 -13.68
CA MET A 84 -0.86 -3.63 -14.41
C MET A 84 -2.16 -3.99 -15.14
N GLY A 85 -2.01 -4.53 -16.35
CA GLY A 85 -3.12 -4.84 -17.24
C GLY A 85 -3.41 -3.72 -18.24
N GLY A 86 -4.37 -3.96 -19.13
CA GLY A 86 -4.72 -3.07 -20.23
C GLY A 86 -5.09 -3.84 -21.49
N VAL A 87 -5.22 -3.11 -22.60
CA VAL A 87 -5.53 -3.70 -23.92
C VAL A 87 -4.52 -3.19 -24.93
N VAL A 88 -3.82 -4.11 -25.60
CA VAL A 88 -2.90 -3.79 -26.71
C VAL A 88 -3.29 -4.63 -27.92
N GLY A 89 -3.76 -3.98 -28.99
CA GLY A 89 -4.33 -4.67 -30.15
C GLY A 89 -5.49 -5.58 -29.74
N HIS A 90 -5.36 -6.89 -29.95
CA HIS A 90 -6.35 -7.90 -29.58
C HIS A 90 -6.11 -8.56 -28.22
N ILE A 91 -5.04 -8.18 -27.51
CA ILE A 91 -4.66 -8.79 -26.23
C ILE A 91 -5.19 -7.94 -25.08
N ARG A 92 -6.00 -8.54 -24.21
CA ARG A 92 -6.46 -7.95 -22.96
C ARG A 92 -5.79 -8.66 -21.80
N SER A 93 -5.09 -7.90 -20.96
CA SER A 93 -4.57 -8.36 -19.68
C SER A 93 -5.36 -7.70 -18.56
N TRP A 94 -5.86 -8.51 -17.63
CA TRP A 94 -6.63 -8.04 -16.48
C TRP A 94 -6.02 -8.58 -15.20
N VAL A 95 -5.73 -7.68 -14.28
CA VAL A 95 -5.30 -8.02 -12.92
C VAL A 95 -6.45 -7.70 -11.97
N PRO A 96 -7.06 -8.71 -11.31
CA PRO A 96 -8.12 -8.47 -10.34
C PRO A 96 -7.66 -7.47 -9.27
N GLY A 97 -8.54 -6.52 -8.93
CA GLY A 97 -8.22 -5.48 -7.96
C GLY A 97 -7.60 -4.21 -8.55
N THR A 98 -7.30 -4.15 -9.86
CA THR A 98 -6.85 -2.91 -10.53
C THR A 98 -7.99 -1.90 -10.68
N ALA A 99 -7.74 -0.63 -10.36
CA ALA A 99 -8.75 0.43 -10.44
C ALA A 99 -9.17 0.69 -11.90
N LEU A 100 -10.48 0.74 -12.16
CA LEU A 100 -11.02 1.16 -13.46
C LEU A 100 -11.13 2.68 -13.51
N LEU A 101 -10.05 3.33 -13.92
CA LEU A 101 -10.00 4.79 -14.09
C LEU A 101 -10.65 5.18 -15.42
N ARG A 102 -11.65 6.05 -15.35
CA ARG A 102 -12.41 6.49 -16.52
C ARG A 102 -11.83 7.80 -17.07
N PRO A 103 -11.62 7.93 -18.38
CA PRO A 103 -11.27 9.20 -19.01
C PRO A 103 -12.24 10.32 -18.61
N GLN A 104 -11.71 11.53 -18.48
CA GLN A 104 -12.48 12.74 -18.13
C GLN A 104 -13.22 12.69 -16.79
N SER A 105 -12.99 11.67 -15.96
CA SER A 105 -13.54 11.58 -14.60
C SER A 105 -12.55 12.11 -13.58
N GLU A 106 -13.09 12.64 -12.48
CA GLU A 106 -12.32 13.14 -11.35
C GLU A 106 -12.30 12.14 -10.19
N TYR A 107 -11.17 12.11 -9.49
CA TYR A 107 -10.96 11.23 -8.36
C TYR A 107 -10.10 11.91 -7.31
N VAL A 108 -10.19 11.43 -6.07
CA VAL A 108 -9.09 11.54 -5.10
C VAL A 108 -8.22 10.29 -5.21
N PHE A 109 -6.94 10.49 -5.48
CA PHE A 109 -5.95 9.44 -5.65
C PHE A 109 -4.99 9.38 -4.46
N PHE A 110 -4.77 8.18 -3.96
CA PHE A 110 -3.79 7.81 -2.94
C PHE A 110 -2.62 7.12 -3.63
N LEU A 111 -1.49 7.83 -3.71
CA LEU A 111 -0.38 7.50 -4.58
C LEU A 111 0.91 7.25 -3.80
N GLN A 112 1.67 6.26 -4.28
CA GLN A 112 3.05 6.03 -3.88
C GLN A 112 3.96 6.06 -5.12
N PRO A 113 5.24 6.45 -5.01
CA PRO A 113 6.15 6.41 -6.14
C PRO A 113 6.39 4.97 -6.57
N SER A 114 6.51 4.74 -7.88
CA SER A 114 6.95 3.45 -8.38
C SER A 114 8.41 3.21 -8.02
N THR A 115 8.73 2.02 -7.54
CA THR A 115 10.10 1.58 -7.25
C THR A 115 10.86 1.16 -8.49
N ILE A 116 10.14 0.88 -9.59
CA ILE A 116 10.70 0.38 -10.85
C ILE A 116 10.88 1.52 -11.86
N HIS A 117 9.90 2.42 -11.94
CA HIS A 117 9.87 3.48 -12.94
C HIS A 117 9.87 4.86 -12.28
N ALA A 118 10.97 5.59 -12.43
CA ALA A 118 11.06 6.97 -11.98
C ALA A 118 9.92 7.84 -12.55
N ASN A 119 9.47 8.82 -11.77
CA ASN A 119 8.40 9.76 -12.14
C ASN A 119 7.02 9.12 -12.43
N ARG A 120 6.82 7.86 -12.04
CA ARG A 120 5.51 7.21 -12.07
C ARG A 120 5.02 6.92 -10.67
N TYR A 121 3.71 6.86 -10.53
CA TYR A 121 3.02 6.53 -9.29
C TYR A 121 2.24 5.23 -9.43
N LEU A 122 2.07 4.55 -8.32
CA LEU A 122 1.17 3.40 -8.17
C LEU A 122 0.04 3.80 -7.24
N LEU A 123 -1.15 3.24 -7.45
CA LEU A 123 -2.26 3.37 -6.51
C LEU A 123 -1.98 2.53 -5.25
N VAL A 124 -2.03 3.17 -4.09
CA VAL A 124 -1.96 2.47 -2.80
C VAL A 124 -3.21 1.61 -2.65
N GLY A 125 -3.04 0.33 -2.32
CA GLY A 125 -4.16 -0.60 -2.16
C GLY A 125 -4.93 -0.91 -3.46
N MET A 126 -4.31 -0.66 -4.63
CA MET A 126 -4.90 -0.87 -5.96
C MET A 126 -6.22 -0.10 -6.16
N THR A 127 -7.36 -0.77 -6.34
CA THR A 127 -8.70 -0.12 -6.43
C THR A 127 -9.02 0.77 -5.24
N GLN A 128 -8.53 0.43 -4.06
CA GLN A 128 -8.85 1.14 -2.81
C GLN A 128 -8.26 2.55 -2.76
N GLY A 129 -7.22 2.82 -3.57
CA GLY A 129 -6.56 4.13 -3.63
C GLY A 129 -7.22 5.14 -4.58
N ALA A 130 -8.34 4.81 -5.22
CA ALA A 130 -9.00 5.70 -6.17
C ALA A 130 -10.48 5.94 -5.81
N PHE A 131 -10.79 7.14 -5.30
CA PHE A 131 -12.14 7.51 -4.90
C PHE A 131 -12.77 8.43 -5.94
N ARG A 132 -13.78 7.95 -6.66
CA ARG A 132 -14.41 8.73 -7.73
C ARG A 132 -15.23 9.88 -7.17
N ILE A 133 -15.01 11.05 -7.72
CA ILE A 133 -15.82 12.25 -7.49
C ILE A 133 -16.87 12.34 -8.60
N TYR A 134 -18.10 12.66 -8.23
CA TYR A 134 -19.16 12.99 -9.17
C TYR A 134 -19.98 14.17 -8.63
N GLN A 135 -20.63 14.88 -9.53
CA GLN A 135 -21.60 15.91 -9.15
C GLN A 135 -22.98 15.27 -9.07
N ASP A 136 -23.63 15.40 -7.91
CA ASP A 136 -24.99 14.94 -7.71
C ASP A 136 -25.96 15.76 -8.57
N ALA A 137 -26.79 15.09 -9.37
CA ALA A 137 -27.67 15.77 -10.32
C ALA A 137 -28.76 16.60 -9.63
N SER A 138 -29.19 16.19 -8.43
CA SER A 138 -30.29 16.84 -7.70
C SER A 138 -29.81 18.03 -6.88
N THR A 139 -28.72 17.85 -6.14
CA THR A 139 -28.19 18.86 -5.21
C THR A 139 -27.09 19.73 -5.82
N ARG A 140 -26.58 19.37 -7.01
CA ARG A 140 -25.38 19.95 -7.64
C ARG A 140 -24.11 19.86 -6.78
N GLN A 141 -24.15 19.10 -5.69
CA GLN A 141 -23.04 18.95 -4.74
C GLN A 141 -22.04 17.91 -5.26
N GLU A 142 -20.75 18.18 -5.06
CA GLU A 142 -19.71 17.18 -5.30
C GLU A 142 -19.72 16.10 -4.22
N ARG A 143 -19.75 14.84 -4.65
CA ARG A 143 -19.79 13.66 -3.79
C ARG A 143 -18.73 12.66 -4.19
N VAL A 144 -18.27 11.90 -3.21
CA VAL A 144 -17.28 10.85 -3.33
C VAL A 144 -17.97 9.51 -3.16
N ILE A 145 -17.67 8.56 -4.05
CA ILE A 145 -18.16 7.17 -3.96
C ILE A 145 -17.23 6.39 -3.02
N LEU A 146 -17.79 5.79 -1.96
CA LEU A 146 -17.03 4.93 -1.06
C LEU A 146 -17.17 3.46 -1.49
N PRO A 147 -16.07 2.69 -1.50
CA PRO A 147 -16.13 1.25 -1.73
C PRO A 147 -17.00 0.53 -0.68
N LEU A 148 -17.57 -0.62 -1.04
CA LEU A 148 -18.41 -1.40 -0.13
C LEU A 148 -17.65 -1.85 1.13
N GLY A 149 -18.18 -1.49 2.30
CA GLY A 149 -17.58 -1.75 3.61
C GLY A 149 -16.26 -1.01 3.85
N PHE A 150 -16.06 0.13 3.18
CA PHE A 150 -14.99 1.06 3.48
C PHE A 150 -15.13 1.61 4.91
N THR A 151 -14.04 1.60 5.67
CA THR A 151 -14.04 2.06 7.06
C THR A 151 -13.42 3.46 7.17
N LEU A 152 -14.19 4.39 7.73
CA LEU A 152 -13.73 5.72 8.14
C LEU A 152 -13.42 5.64 9.63
N SER A 153 -12.18 5.92 10.02
CA SER A 153 -11.81 6.00 11.42
C SER A 153 -12.52 7.19 12.07
N GLY A 154 -13.21 6.97 13.20
CA GLY A 154 -13.77 8.05 14.02
C GLY A 154 -15.21 8.47 13.73
N GLN A 155 -15.96 7.77 12.86
CA GLN A 155 -17.41 7.88 12.83
C GLN A 155 -18.03 6.51 13.08
N ALA A 156 -18.53 6.32 14.31
CA ALA A 156 -19.58 5.35 14.56
C ALA A 156 -20.64 5.56 13.48
N ALA A 157 -21.10 4.47 12.88
CA ALA A 157 -22.09 4.46 11.83
C ALA A 157 -23.37 5.19 12.27
N SER A 158 -23.43 6.49 12.03
CA SER A 158 -24.66 7.27 11.94
C SER A 158 -24.92 7.62 10.47
N ALA A 159 -24.59 6.70 9.56
CA ALA A 159 -25.26 6.66 8.27
C ALA A 159 -26.65 6.07 8.52
N GLN A 160 -27.60 6.95 8.82
CA GLN A 160 -29.03 6.64 8.74
C GLN A 160 -29.27 5.90 7.43
N THR A 161 -29.81 4.70 7.58
CA THR A 161 -30.42 3.88 6.54
C THR A 161 -31.46 4.70 5.79
N SER A 162 -31.05 5.31 4.68
CA SER A 162 -31.94 5.65 3.58
C SER A 162 -31.61 4.69 2.45
N GLY A 163 -32.62 3.91 2.06
CA GLY A 163 -32.52 2.64 1.33
C GLY A 163 -31.64 2.64 0.08
N GLY A 164 -30.97 1.49 -0.11
CA GLY A 164 -30.33 1.09 -1.35
C GLY A 164 -28.95 0.49 -1.11
N VAL A 165 -28.75 -0.76 -1.53
CA VAL A 165 -27.45 -1.48 -1.52
C VAL A 165 -26.45 -0.89 -2.56
N ALA A 166 -26.60 0.39 -2.89
CA ALA A 166 -25.67 1.16 -3.70
C ALA A 166 -24.64 1.80 -2.78
N GLY A 167 -23.35 1.71 -3.14
CA GLY A 167 -22.23 2.14 -2.29
C GLY A 167 -22.47 3.50 -1.63
N SER A 168 -22.18 3.57 -0.34
CA SER A 168 -22.34 4.79 0.45
C SER A 168 -21.55 5.93 -0.21
N THR A 169 -22.20 7.07 -0.47
CA THR A 169 -21.54 8.27 -0.99
C THR A 169 -21.47 9.32 0.11
N MET A 170 -20.47 10.19 0.08
CA MET A 170 -20.37 11.30 1.02
C MET A 170 -19.97 12.61 0.33
N PRO A 171 -20.31 13.78 0.87
CA PRO A 171 -19.84 15.06 0.34
C PRO A 171 -18.31 15.13 0.23
N TYR A 172 -17.80 15.71 -0.87
CA TYR A 172 -16.35 15.88 -1.07
C TYR A 172 -15.69 16.67 0.06
N GLN A 173 -16.34 17.71 0.57
CA GLN A 173 -15.80 18.51 1.67
C GLN A 173 -15.64 17.69 2.97
N ALA A 174 -16.62 16.82 3.27
CA ALA A 174 -16.55 15.93 4.42
C ALA A 174 -15.43 14.90 4.24
N PHE A 175 -15.32 14.29 3.06
CA PHE A 175 -14.24 13.35 2.74
C PHE A 175 -12.86 14.00 2.88
N ARG A 176 -12.70 15.21 2.34
CA ARG A 176 -11.47 15.99 2.46
C ARG A 176 -11.09 16.25 3.91
N GLN A 177 -12.07 16.57 4.77
CA GLN A 177 -11.82 16.77 6.20
C GLN A 177 -11.36 15.47 6.86
N THR A 178 -11.98 14.33 6.54
CA THR A 178 -11.53 13.03 7.05
C THR A 178 -10.10 12.72 6.61
N VAL A 179 -9.76 12.94 5.33
CA VAL A 179 -8.40 12.78 4.82
C VAL A 179 -7.42 13.69 5.57
N ALA A 180 -7.76 14.97 5.77
CA ALA A 180 -6.90 15.89 6.50
C ALA A 180 -6.63 15.42 7.95
N SER A 181 -7.66 14.93 8.65
CA SER A 181 -7.51 14.34 9.98
C SER A 181 -6.62 13.10 9.97
N SER A 182 -6.79 12.20 9.00
CA SER A 182 -5.96 11.00 8.84
C SER A 182 -4.49 11.34 8.54
N VAL A 183 -4.24 12.38 7.75
CA VAL A 183 -2.89 12.84 7.39
C VAL A 183 -2.19 13.50 8.59
N GLY A 184 -2.93 14.21 9.44
CA GLY A 184 -2.40 14.85 10.64
C GLY A 184 -2.29 13.94 11.87
N ALA A 185 -2.84 12.73 11.82
CA ALA A 185 -2.84 11.81 12.95
C ALA A 185 -1.41 11.29 13.25
N PRO A 186 -0.97 11.29 14.51
CA PRO A 186 0.35 10.76 14.87
C PRO A 186 0.41 9.25 14.61
N LEU A 187 1.47 8.81 13.94
CA LEU A 187 1.73 7.39 13.71
C LEU A 187 2.05 6.70 15.05
N ARG A 188 1.26 5.71 15.44
CA ARG A 188 1.46 4.93 16.67
C ARG A 188 1.69 3.47 16.34
N ILE A 189 2.86 2.94 16.66
CA ILE A 189 3.17 1.53 16.43
C ILE A 189 2.69 0.72 17.65
N PRO A 190 1.87 -0.32 17.46
CA PRO A 190 1.43 -1.15 18.58
C PRO A 190 2.57 -2.00 19.13
N SER A 191 2.56 -2.23 20.45
CA SER A 191 3.45 -3.19 21.11
C SER A 191 3.13 -4.62 20.67
N GLY A 192 4.12 -5.50 20.77
CA GLY A 192 4.06 -6.88 20.28
C GLY A 192 4.21 -7.04 18.76
N LEU A 193 4.30 -5.94 17.99
CA LEU A 193 4.47 -6.01 16.54
C LEU A 193 5.85 -6.57 16.17
N SER A 194 5.84 -7.68 15.41
CA SER A 194 7.04 -8.27 14.81
C SER A 194 7.30 -7.68 13.42
N ILE A 195 8.40 -6.96 13.29
CA ILE A 195 8.82 -6.25 12.08
C ILE A 195 10.03 -6.99 11.49
N PRO A 196 9.93 -7.62 10.31
CA PRO A 196 11.09 -8.19 9.64
C PRO A 196 11.91 -7.07 9.00
N VAL A 197 13.19 -7.02 9.35
CA VAL A 197 14.11 -5.93 9.03
C VAL A 197 15.38 -6.50 8.44
N GLU A 198 15.84 -5.93 7.33
CA GLU A 198 17.17 -6.16 6.78
C GLU A 198 18.07 -4.98 7.13
N ILE A 199 19.21 -5.21 7.79
CA ILE A 199 20.17 -4.16 8.11
C ILE A 199 20.84 -3.68 6.83
N ARG A 200 20.67 -2.40 6.48
CA ARG A 200 21.30 -1.78 5.29
C ARG A 200 22.63 -1.14 5.59
N SER A 201 22.75 -0.54 6.77
CA SER A 201 23.95 0.16 7.22
C SER A 201 24.21 -0.09 8.70
N ALA A 202 25.49 -0.20 9.04
CA ALA A 202 26.00 -0.26 10.39
C ALA A 202 27.25 0.64 10.46
N ALA A 203 27.09 1.87 10.92
CA ALA A 203 28.15 2.87 10.94
C ALA A 203 28.74 2.97 12.35
N PHE A 204 30.05 2.80 12.50
CA PHE A 204 30.70 2.92 13.80
C PHE A 204 30.66 4.37 14.30
N GLN A 205 30.21 4.55 15.54
CA GLN A 205 30.26 5.84 16.25
C GLN A 205 31.39 5.90 17.29
N GLY A 206 32.18 4.83 17.43
CA GLY A 206 33.27 4.73 18.38
C GLY A 206 33.59 3.28 18.73
N VAL A 207 34.32 3.07 19.83
CA VAL A 207 34.67 1.73 20.29
C VAL A 207 33.42 1.00 20.77
N GLY A 208 33.04 -0.07 20.07
CA GLY A 208 31.92 -0.93 20.47
C GLY A 208 30.54 -0.28 20.35
N ARG A 209 30.38 0.79 19.57
CA ARG A 209 29.08 1.44 19.29
C ARG A 209 28.87 1.65 17.79
N MET A 210 27.65 1.39 17.33
CA MET A 210 27.26 1.62 15.94
C MET A 210 25.87 2.24 15.84
N ASP A 211 25.66 3.08 14.84
CA ASP A 211 24.33 3.42 14.35
C ASP A 211 23.89 2.39 13.32
N ILE A 212 22.67 1.88 13.49
CA ILE A 212 22.07 0.88 12.64
C ILE A 212 20.90 1.49 11.89
N GLU A 213 20.93 1.35 10.56
CA GLU A 213 19.77 1.59 9.70
C GLU A 213 19.32 0.26 9.10
N GLY A 214 18.09 -0.12 9.42
CA GLY A 214 17.39 -1.24 8.81
C GLY A 214 16.31 -0.81 7.83
N ARG A 215 15.91 -1.72 6.96
CA ARG A 215 14.75 -1.57 6.06
C ARG A 215 13.76 -2.70 6.29
N VAL A 216 12.49 -2.34 6.42
CA VAL A 216 11.41 -3.31 6.54
C VAL A 216 11.28 -4.10 5.24
N THR A 217 11.23 -5.43 5.31
CA THR A 217 11.31 -6.28 4.10
C THR A 217 9.96 -6.59 3.46
N ARG A 218 8.84 -6.38 4.16
CA ARG A 218 7.47 -6.60 3.66
C ARG A 218 6.48 -5.60 4.25
N ASP A 219 5.33 -5.44 3.59
CA ASP A 219 4.25 -4.62 4.12
C ASP A 219 3.64 -5.24 5.39
N LEU A 220 3.40 -4.42 6.41
CA LEU A 220 2.76 -4.83 7.67
C LEU A 220 1.48 -4.02 7.91
N PHE A 221 0.43 -4.71 8.33
CA PHE A 221 -0.90 -4.17 8.63
C PHE A 221 -1.33 -4.60 10.03
N PRO A 222 -0.73 -4.05 11.10
CA PRO A 222 -0.96 -4.56 12.45
C PRO A 222 -2.39 -4.32 12.97
N ASN A 223 -3.06 -3.25 12.50
CA ASN A 223 -4.45 -2.95 12.80
C ASN A 223 -5.01 -2.01 11.71
N GLN A 224 -6.29 -1.65 11.78
CA GLN A 224 -6.94 -0.76 10.80
C GLN A 224 -6.47 0.70 10.85
N GLY A 225 -5.60 1.10 11.77
CA GLY A 225 -5.09 2.48 11.88
C GLY A 225 -3.63 2.65 11.48
N VAL A 226 -2.92 1.55 11.16
CA VAL A 226 -1.47 1.56 10.97
C VAL A 226 -1.07 0.70 9.78
N VAL A 227 -0.15 1.21 8.97
CA VAL A 227 0.55 0.44 7.93
C VAL A 227 2.04 0.79 7.94
N ILE A 228 2.89 -0.23 7.80
CA ILE A 228 4.33 -0.08 7.64
C ILE A 228 4.70 -0.68 6.28
N PRO A 229 4.87 0.14 5.24
CA PRO A 229 5.25 -0.36 3.91
C PRO A 229 6.65 -0.97 3.90
N ALA A 230 6.88 -1.93 3.02
CA ALA A 230 8.20 -2.42 2.68
C ALA A 230 9.11 -1.25 2.26
N GLY A 231 10.38 -1.31 2.68
CA GLY A 231 11.36 -0.25 2.49
C GLY A 231 11.27 0.89 3.52
N SER A 232 10.31 0.88 4.45
CA SER A 232 10.31 1.79 5.61
C SER A 232 11.63 1.64 6.38
N ALA A 233 12.18 2.76 6.84
CA ALA A 233 13.45 2.77 7.57
C ALA A 233 13.19 2.56 9.06
N ILE A 234 14.07 1.81 9.71
CA ILE A 234 14.08 1.63 11.16
C ILE A 234 15.48 1.93 11.66
N TYR A 235 15.57 2.69 12.74
CA TYR A 235 16.83 3.19 13.27
C TYR A 235 17.04 2.67 14.68
N GLY A 236 18.32 2.43 14.99
CA GLY A 236 18.73 2.01 16.32
C GLY A 236 20.21 2.22 16.54
N ALA A 237 20.63 1.99 17.78
CA ALA A 237 22.03 1.99 18.17
C ALA A 237 22.44 0.58 18.63
N ALA A 238 23.56 0.08 18.15
CA ALA A 238 24.14 -1.18 18.62
C ALA A 238 25.29 -0.92 19.58
N GLU A 239 25.32 -1.67 20.68
CA GLU A 239 26.43 -1.69 21.64
C GLU A 239 27.01 -3.10 21.73
N ARG A 240 28.34 -3.20 21.84
CA ARG A 240 29.02 -4.49 21.99
C ARG A 240 28.92 -4.98 23.43
N VAL A 241 28.33 -6.16 23.62
CA VAL A 241 28.19 -6.83 24.92
C VAL A 241 28.79 -8.23 24.80
N GLY A 242 30.01 -8.40 25.30
CA GLY A 242 30.77 -9.64 25.11
C GLY A 242 31.06 -9.90 23.63
N ASN A 243 30.61 -11.06 23.12
CA ASN A 243 30.77 -11.45 21.72
C ASN A 243 29.55 -11.13 20.84
N ASN A 244 28.58 -10.37 21.37
CA ASN A 244 27.35 -10.02 20.67
C ASN A 244 27.21 -8.50 20.52
N TRP A 245 26.48 -8.09 19.50
CA TRP A 245 25.89 -6.76 19.37
C TRP A 245 24.49 -6.78 19.97
N ARG A 246 24.23 -5.87 20.90
CA ARG A 246 22.88 -5.57 21.39
C ARG A 246 22.38 -4.32 20.69
N ILE A 247 21.34 -4.46 19.89
CA ILE A 247 20.76 -3.39 19.07
C ILE A 247 19.50 -2.86 19.76
N HIS A 248 19.49 -1.57 20.07
CA HIS A 248 18.36 -0.84 20.62
C HIS A 248 17.68 -0.05 19.49
N TRP A 249 16.51 -0.50 19.07
CA TRP A 249 15.70 0.18 18.06
C TRP A 249 14.83 1.25 18.70
N THR A 250 14.90 2.46 18.19
CA THR A 250 14.32 3.65 18.83
C THR A 250 13.30 4.38 17.96
N GLU A 251 13.40 4.26 16.63
CA GLU A 251 12.54 5.00 15.72
C GLU A 251 12.26 4.18 14.46
N ILE A 252 11.02 4.28 13.97
CA ILE A 252 10.65 3.86 12.62
C ILE A 252 10.18 5.07 11.80
N SER A 253 10.64 5.15 10.56
CA SER A 253 10.25 6.16 9.59
C SER A 253 9.51 5.50 8.42
N THR A 254 8.26 5.93 8.24
CA THR A 254 7.39 5.51 7.14
C THR A 254 6.99 6.73 6.29
N ARG A 255 6.26 6.49 5.20
CA ARG A 255 5.65 7.58 4.40
C ARG A 255 4.56 8.35 5.16
N GLY A 256 4.03 7.76 6.24
CA GLY A 256 3.04 8.38 7.12
C GLY A 256 3.66 9.29 8.18
N GLY A 257 4.99 9.22 8.37
CA GLY A 257 5.69 9.98 9.41
C GLY A 257 6.69 9.11 10.16
N ARG A 258 7.25 9.69 11.23
CA ARG A 258 8.15 9.00 12.17
C ARG A 258 7.39 8.62 13.43
N ALA A 259 7.66 7.43 13.95
CA ALA A 259 7.11 6.96 15.20
C ALA A 259 8.23 6.41 16.08
N PRO A 260 8.28 6.80 17.36
CA PRO A 260 9.20 6.17 18.30
C PRO A 260 8.77 4.71 18.52
N ILE A 261 9.76 3.84 18.69
CA ILE A 261 9.58 2.44 19.07
C ILE A 261 10.58 2.08 20.16
N SER A 262 10.34 0.97 20.84
CA SER A 262 11.30 0.38 21.77
C SER A 262 11.40 -1.10 21.46
N ALA A 263 12.55 -1.55 20.98
CA ALA A 263 12.81 -2.96 20.77
C ALA A 263 14.29 -3.26 20.95
N VAL A 264 14.61 -4.51 21.28
CA VAL A 264 15.99 -4.98 21.46
C VAL A 264 16.21 -6.25 20.64
N SER A 265 17.31 -6.29 19.91
CA SER A 265 17.79 -7.47 19.18
C SER A 265 19.21 -7.82 19.61
N GLU A 266 19.57 -9.09 19.57
CA GLU A 266 20.94 -9.55 19.83
C GLU A 266 21.47 -10.33 18.64
N GLU A 267 22.68 -9.99 18.20
CA GLU A 267 23.31 -10.52 16.99
C GLU A 267 24.78 -10.88 17.28
N SER A 268 25.30 -11.95 16.70
CA SER A 268 26.73 -12.29 16.88
C SER A 268 27.63 -11.19 16.30
N ALA A 269 28.69 -10.82 17.03
CA ALA A 269 29.68 -9.83 16.61
C ALA A 269 30.80 -10.39 15.71
N GLU A 270 30.79 -11.70 15.46
CA GLU A 270 31.80 -12.37 14.62
C GLU A 270 31.61 -12.08 13.14
N GLU A 271 30.40 -11.74 12.71
CA GLU A 271 30.12 -11.39 11.31
C GLU A 271 29.56 -9.97 11.20
N SER A 272 29.56 -9.44 9.97
CA SER A 272 28.99 -8.13 9.69
C SER A 272 27.49 -8.12 9.95
N LEU A 273 27.01 -7.07 10.61
CA LEU A 273 25.57 -6.83 10.78
C LEU A 273 24.90 -6.47 9.45
N ARG A 274 25.62 -5.90 8.48
CA ARG A 274 25.06 -5.45 7.20
C ARG A 274 24.58 -6.63 6.36
N GLY A 275 23.35 -6.53 5.84
CA GLY A 275 22.70 -7.57 5.04
C GLY A 275 21.97 -8.63 5.84
N ARG A 276 22.09 -8.64 7.18
CA ARG A 276 21.34 -9.58 8.03
C ARG A 276 19.86 -9.23 8.06
N VAL A 277 19.04 -10.28 8.06
CA VAL A 277 17.60 -10.19 8.23
C VAL A 277 17.23 -10.67 9.63
N LEU A 278 16.54 -9.83 10.37
CA LEU A 278 16.14 -10.06 11.76
C LEU A 278 14.67 -9.68 11.98
N VAL A 279 14.07 -10.21 13.04
CA VAL A 279 12.70 -9.87 13.43
C VAL A 279 12.76 -8.98 14.67
N VAL A 280 12.37 -7.71 14.51
CA VAL A 280 12.29 -6.73 15.58
C VAL A 280 10.91 -6.80 16.22
N THR A 281 10.84 -7.16 17.50
CA THR A 281 9.57 -7.16 18.26
C THR A 281 9.45 -5.90 19.10
N VAL A 282 8.47 -5.06 18.79
CA VAL A 282 8.19 -3.81 19.52
C VAL A 282 7.65 -4.13 20.91
N ARG A 283 8.13 -3.42 21.93
CA ARG A 283 7.68 -3.51 23.32
C ARG A 283 6.65 -2.45 23.68
#